data_AF-A0AAV9I7S2-F1
#
_entry.id   AF-A0AAV9I7S2-F1
#
_cell.length_a   1.000
_cell.length_b   1.000
_cell.length_c   1.000
_cell.angle_alpha   90.00
_cell.angle_beta   90.00
_cell.angle_gamma   90.00
#
_symmetry.space_group_name_H-M   'P 1'
#
loop_
_entity.id
_entity.type
_entity.pdbx_description
1 polymer ?
#
loop_
_entity_poly.entity_id
_entity_poly.type
_entity_poly.pdbx_seq_one_letter_code
_entity_poly.pdbx_strand_id
1 'polypeptide(L)'
;MPSVKNPNKPSKNRLAARAAKVRKERQKSSAAGRAGAPSLDDQRHGAREGLLPTSGPKKPVSGKKARKLEKKLGYALKRKMEKEGGAVVGMDIEPAITTDKTEKVTKTDEAEMDIS
;
A
#
# COMPACT_ATOMS: atom_id res chain seq x y z
N MET A 1 -29.44 -30.86 9.47
CA MET A 1 -30.85 -31.28 9.51
C MET A 1 -31.45 -31.15 8.11
N PRO A 2 -32.31 -32.12 7.71
CA PRO A 2 -33.09 -32.03 6.48
C PRO A 2 -34.04 -30.82 6.51
N SER A 3 -34.46 -30.34 5.34
CA SER A 3 -35.44 -29.23 5.26
C SER A 3 -36.83 -29.71 5.66
N VAL A 4 -37.55 -28.90 6.45
CA VAL A 4 -38.92 -29.20 6.89
C VAL A 4 -39.88 -29.35 5.70
N LYS A 5 -39.68 -28.60 4.60
CA LYS A 5 -40.51 -28.67 3.39
C LYS A 5 -40.09 -29.77 2.41
N ASN A 6 -38.85 -30.23 2.46
CA ASN A 6 -38.35 -31.27 1.56
C ASN A 6 -37.23 -32.04 2.27
N PRO A 7 -37.55 -33.19 2.89
CA PRO A 7 -36.57 -33.95 3.66
C PRO A 7 -35.42 -34.49 2.80
N ASN A 8 -35.63 -34.63 1.49
CA ASN A 8 -34.60 -35.06 0.53
C ASN A 8 -33.59 -33.96 0.21
N LYS A 9 -33.84 -32.71 0.64
CA LYS A 9 -32.94 -31.57 0.44
C LYS A 9 -32.42 -31.03 1.78
N PRO A 10 -31.15 -30.60 1.84
CA PRO A 10 -30.62 -29.92 3.01
C PRO A 10 -31.38 -28.61 3.28
N SER A 11 -31.51 -28.23 4.55
CA SER A 11 -32.12 -26.97 4.94
C SER A 11 -31.34 -25.75 4.39
N LYS A 12 -32.03 -24.61 4.23
CA LYS A 12 -31.40 -23.35 3.77
C LYS A 12 -30.19 -22.97 4.63
N ASN A 13 -30.29 -23.15 5.94
CA ASN A 13 -29.19 -22.86 6.87
C ASN A 13 -27.97 -23.75 6.60
N ARG A 14 -28.20 -25.03 6.26
CA ARG A 14 -27.11 -25.94 5.91
C ARG A 14 -26.46 -25.57 4.56
N LEU A 15 -27.23 -25.08 3.60
CA LEU A 15 -26.68 -24.56 2.35
C LEU A 15 -25.85 -23.29 2.57
N ALA A 16 -26.35 -22.35 3.38
CA ALA A 16 -25.62 -21.13 3.75
C ALA A 16 -24.31 -21.45 4.48
N ALA A 17 -24.33 -22.38 5.44
CA ALA A 17 -23.13 -22.82 6.15
C ALA A 17 -22.11 -23.48 5.21
N ARG A 18 -22.56 -24.31 4.25
CA ARG A 18 -21.67 -24.89 3.22
C ARG A 18 -21.06 -23.82 2.33
N ALA A 19 -21.85 -22.86 1.86
CA ALA A 19 -21.35 -21.75 1.05
C ALA A 19 -20.33 -20.88 1.81
N ALA A 20 -20.59 -20.59 3.09
CA ALA A 20 -19.66 -19.87 3.95
C ALA A 20 -18.34 -20.64 4.15
N LYS A 21 -18.42 -21.96 4.35
CA LYS A 21 -17.22 -22.83 4.45
C LYS A 21 -16.38 -22.77 3.17
N VAL A 22 -17.01 -22.94 2.00
CA VAL A 22 -16.32 -22.88 0.71
C VAL A 22 -15.71 -21.49 0.46
N ARG A 23 -16.41 -20.40 0.80
CA ARG A 23 -15.86 -19.04 0.69
C ARG A 23 -14.61 -18.87 1.56
N LYS A 24 -14.63 -19.37 2.80
CA LYS A 24 -13.47 -19.30 3.71
C LYS A 24 -12.27 -20.09 3.17
N GLU A 25 -12.50 -21.27 2.61
CA GLU A 25 -11.44 -22.09 1.98
C GLU A 25 -10.85 -21.43 0.73
N ARG A 26 -11.71 -20.82 -0.11
CA ARG A 26 -11.27 -20.04 -1.28
C ARG A 26 -10.46 -18.81 -0.87
N GLN A 27 -10.86 -18.10 0.18
CA GLN A 27 -10.10 -16.96 0.70
C GLN A 27 -8.71 -17.38 1.22
N LYS A 28 -8.63 -18.49 1.96
CA LYS A 28 -7.35 -19.03 2.45
C LYS A 28 -6.43 -19.45 1.31
N SER A 29 -6.94 -20.19 0.32
CA SER A 29 -6.15 -20.63 -0.84
C SER A 29 -5.72 -19.46 -1.73
N SER A 30 -6.58 -18.46 -1.92
CA SER A 30 -6.22 -17.24 -2.64
C SER A 30 -5.20 -16.39 -1.87
N ALA A 31 -5.18 -16.43 -0.54
CA ALA A 31 -4.19 -15.71 0.26
C ALA A 31 -2.80 -16.39 0.18
N ALA A 32 -2.77 -17.72 0.26
CA ALA A 32 -1.55 -18.53 0.16
C ALA A 32 -0.81 -18.36 -1.19
N GLY A 33 -1.54 -18.06 -2.28
CA GLY A 33 -0.95 -17.82 -3.60
C GLY A 33 -0.48 -16.39 -3.88
N ARG A 34 -0.79 -15.41 -3.01
CA ARG A 34 -0.55 -13.98 -3.27
C ARG A 34 0.64 -13.39 -2.52
N ALA A 35 1.08 -14.02 -1.44
CA ALA A 35 2.25 -13.60 -0.69
C ALA A 35 3.17 -14.81 -0.49
N GLY A 36 4.45 -14.67 -0.85
CA GLY A 36 5.44 -15.70 -0.55
C GLY A 36 5.51 -15.95 0.96
N ALA A 37 5.72 -17.20 1.36
CA ALA A 37 5.85 -17.55 2.76
C ALA A 37 7.01 -16.76 3.40
N PRO A 38 6.80 -16.08 4.55
CA PRO A 38 7.86 -15.37 5.24
C PRO A 38 8.95 -16.34 5.71
N SER A 39 10.19 -15.87 5.79
CA SER A 39 11.30 -16.69 6.29
C SER A 39 11.05 -17.13 7.74
N LEU A 40 11.68 -18.23 8.17
CA LEU A 40 11.50 -18.77 9.52
C LEU A 40 11.89 -17.76 10.60
N ASP A 41 12.91 -16.94 10.33
CA ASP A 41 13.35 -15.85 11.20
C ASP A 41 12.30 -14.74 11.29
N ASP A 42 11.75 -14.33 10.14
CA ASP A 42 10.67 -13.33 10.09
C ASP A 42 9.41 -13.82 10.82
N GLN A 43 9.10 -15.12 10.76
CA GLN A 43 8.00 -15.73 11.50
C GLN A 43 8.21 -15.65 13.02
N ARG A 44 9.45 -15.83 13.52
CA ARG A 44 9.77 -15.62 14.95
C ARG A 44 9.51 -14.18 15.37
N HIS A 45 9.70 -13.22 14.46
CA HIS A 45 9.38 -11.81 14.64
C HIS A 45 7.90 -11.45 14.36
N GLY A 46 7.04 -12.45 14.16
CA GLY A 46 5.59 -12.29 14.01
C GLY A 46 5.10 -12.04 12.58
N ALA A 47 5.96 -12.22 11.57
CA ALA A 47 5.54 -12.13 10.17
C ALA A 47 4.60 -13.29 9.80
N ARG A 48 3.61 -12.99 8.95
CA ARG A 48 2.66 -13.96 8.38
C ARG A 48 2.49 -13.65 6.90
N GLU A 49 1.84 -14.55 6.16
CA GLU A 49 1.44 -14.25 4.79
C GLU A 49 0.63 -12.92 4.75
N GLY A 50 1.14 -11.94 4.00
CA GLY A 50 0.56 -10.60 3.92
C GLY A 50 0.76 -9.68 5.14
N LEU A 51 1.47 -10.12 6.18
CA LEU A 51 1.80 -9.31 7.35
C LEU A 51 3.31 -9.27 7.58
N LEU A 52 3.88 -8.07 7.51
CA LEU A 52 5.31 -7.85 7.73
C LEU A 52 5.71 -8.11 9.21
N PRO A 53 7.01 -8.37 9.48
CA PRO A 53 7.52 -8.54 10.84
C PRO A 53 7.20 -7.35 11.75
N THR A 54 6.96 -7.63 13.03
CA THR A 54 6.64 -6.60 14.05
C THR A 54 7.89 -5.99 14.70
N SER A 55 9.01 -6.71 14.62
CA SER A 55 10.31 -6.39 15.21
C SER A 55 11.44 -6.80 14.25
N GLY A 56 12.68 -6.40 14.58
CA GLY A 56 13.86 -6.74 13.79
C GLY A 56 14.14 -5.81 12.61
N PRO A 57 15.18 -6.12 11.82
CA PRO A 57 15.70 -5.25 10.76
C PRO A 57 14.75 -5.12 9.56
N LYS A 58 13.94 -6.15 9.31
CA LYS A 58 12.94 -6.17 8.22
C LYS A 58 11.59 -5.57 8.62
N LYS A 59 11.47 -5.02 9.83
CA LYS A 59 10.26 -4.33 10.28
C LYS A 59 10.00 -3.11 9.39
N PRO A 60 8.76 -2.89 8.91
CA PRO A 60 8.44 -1.70 8.16
C PRO A 60 8.62 -0.45 9.02
N VAL A 61 9.28 0.55 8.44
CA VAL A 61 9.36 1.87 9.04
C VAL A 61 8.02 2.58 8.94
N SER A 62 7.64 3.33 9.98
CA SER A 62 6.46 4.19 9.92
C SER A 62 6.62 5.19 8.77
N GLY A 63 5.53 5.47 8.03
CA GLY A 63 5.56 6.41 6.90
C GLY A 63 6.06 7.81 7.26
N LYS A 64 5.92 8.27 8.51
CA LYS A 64 6.53 9.53 8.97
C LYS A 64 8.04 9.43 9.10
N LYS A 65 8.55 8.27 9.54
CA LYS A 65 9.99 8.01 9.66
C LYS A 65 10.62 7.83 8.28
N ALA A 66 9.96 7.13 7.36
CA ALA A 66 10.40 7.00 5.97
C ALA A 66 10.60 8.38 5.30
N ARG A 67 9.57 9.22 5.32
CA ARG A 67 9.64 10.61 4.81
C ARG A 67 10.77 11.43 5.43
N LYS A 68 11.03 11.26 6.73
CA LYS A 68 12.16 11.95 7.40
C LYS A 68 13.52 11.42 6.96
N LEU A 69 13.65 10.12 6.73
CA LEU A 69 14.89 9.51 6.26
C LEU A 69 15.18 9.94 4.82
N GLU A 70 14.19 9.93 3.94
CA GLU A 70 14.30 10.43 2.56
C GLU A 70 14.77 11.89 2.53
N LYS A 71 14.16 12.78 3.32
CA LYS A 71 14.60 14.19 3.42
C LYS A 71 16.06 14.30 3.88
N LYS A 72 16.45 13.55 4.90
CA LYS A 72 17.84 13.55 5.40
C LYS A 72 18.83 13.02 4.37
N LEU A 73 18.47 11.98 3.64
CA LEU A 73 19.27 11.44 2.54
C LEU A 73 19.43 12.47 1.42
N GLY A 74 18.35 13.16 1.04
CA GLY A 74 18.41 14.26 0.08
C GLY A 74 19.39 15.35 0.49
N TYR A 75 19.34 15.82 1.75
CA TYR A 75 20.30 16.81 2.26
C TYR A 75 21.73 16.29 2.37
N ALA A 76 21.92 15.01 2.64
CA ALA A 76 23.25 14.41 2.68
C ALA A 76 23.87 14.33 1.27
N LEU A 77 23.05 13.99 0.26
CA LEU A 77 23.47 13.97 -1.13
C LEU A 77 23.81 15.37 -1.64
N LYS A 78 23.00 16.39 -1.33
CA LYS A 78 23.31 17.80 -1.67
C LYS A 78 24.67 18.23 -1.11
N ARG A 79 24.92 17.98 0.18
CA ARG A 79 26.22 18.28 0.82
C ARG A 79 27.38 17.50 0.21
N LYS A 80 27.16 16.25 -0.20
CA LYS A 80 28.18 15.44 -0.88
C LYS A 80 28.53 16.04 -2.25
N MET A 81 27.51 16.42 -3.04
CA MET A 81 27.69 17.05 -4.36
C MET A 81 28.38 18.42 -4.26
N GLU A 82 28.01 19.23 -3.27
CA GLU A 82 28.68 20.52 -2.98
C GLU A 82 30.15 20.32 -2.58
N LYS A 83 30.44 19.28 -1.78
CA LYS A 83 31.82 18.95 -1.37
C LYS A 83 32.67 18.38 -2.51
N GLU A 84 32.04 17.65 -3.44
CA GLU A 84 32.70 17.07 -4.62
C GLU A 84 32.80 18.07 -5.80
N GLY A 85 32.38 19.34 -5.59
CA GLY A 85 32.61 20.44 -6.54
C GLY A 85 31.63 20.50 -7.72
N GLY A 86 30.57 19.67 -7.73
CA GLY A 86 29.55 19.65 -8.76
C GLY A 86 28.31 20.45 -8.36
N ALA A 87 28.38 21.77 -8.46
CA ALA A 87 27.21 22.62 -8.29
C ALA A 87 26.33 22.56 -9.56
N VAL A 88 25.41 21.59 -9.64
CA VAL A 88 24.23 21.75 -10.50
C VAL A 88 23.14 22.41 -9.67
N VAL A 89 23.05 23.71 -9.87
CA VAL A 89 22.02 24.62 -9.39
C VAL A 89 20.63 24.08 -9.76
N GLY A 90 19.71 24.13 -8.79
CA GLY A 90 18.29 24.33 -9.11
C GLY A 90 17.38 23.10 -9.23
N MET A 91 17.58 22.02 -8.48
CA MET A 91 16.48 21.07 -8.22
C MET A 91 16.01 21.18 -6.77
N ASP A 92 15.02 22.05 -6.58
CA ASP A 92 14.15 22.06 -5.42
C ASP A 92 13.46 20.69 -5.35
N ILE A 93 13.91 19.87 -4.40
CA ILE A 93 13.23 18.62 -4.07
C ILE A 93 12.05 19.00 -3.18
N GLU A 94 11.05 19.62 -3.79
CA GLU A 94 9.69 19.65 -3.27
C GLU A 94 9.23 18.18 -3.17
N PRO A 95 8.85 17.69 -1.98
CA PRO A 95 8.31 16.34 -1.88
C PRO A 95 7.00 16.34 -2.66
N ALA A 96 6.94 15.65 -3.80
CA ALA A 96 5.74 15.51 -4.60
C ALA A 96 4.57 14.99 -3.72
N ILE A 97 3.78 15.94 -3.21
CA ILE A 97 2.46 15.71 -2.67
C ILE A 97 1.61 15.63 -3.92
N THR A 98 1.15 14.42 -4.26
CA THR A 98 0.19 14.19 -5.33
C THR A 98 -1.04 15.07 -5.10
N THR A 99 -1.14 16.18 -5.82
CA THR A 99 -2.36 16.98 -5.91
C THR A 99 -2.90 16.84 -7.33
N ASP A 100 -3.88 15.97 -7.49
CA ASP A 100 -4.81 15.88 -8.62
C ASP A 100 -5.67 17.16 -8.75
N LYS A 101 -5.04 18.33 -8.92
CA LYS A 101 -5.74 19.63 -9.01
C LYS A 101 -5.08 20.61 -10.00
N THR A 102 -4.32 20.14 -10.97
CA THR A 102 -3.69 20.97 -12.02
C THR A 102 -4.50 21.07 -13.32
N GLU A 103 -5.81 20.77 -13.31
CA GLU A 103 -6.67 20.97 -14.49
C GLU A 103 -7.66 22.14 -14.37
N LYS A 104 -7.71 22.84 -13.22
CA LYS A 104 -8.70 23.92 -13.00
C LYS A 104 -8.18 25.36 -12.99
N VAL A 105 -6.87 25.59 -13.00
CA VAL A 105 -6.31 26.95 -12.98
C VAL A 105 -5.97 27.47 -14.38
N THR A 106 -5.58 26.59 -15.32
CA THR A 106 -5.22 27.02 -16.68
C THR A 106 -6.39 27.47 -17.54
N LYS A 107 -7.65 27.18 -17.17
CA LYS A 107 -8.83 27.60 -17.94
C LYS A 107 -9.34 29.00 -17.60
N THR A 108 -8.94 29.61 -16.49
CA THR A 108 -9.40 30.95 -16.11
C THR A 108 -8.53 32.06 -16.67
N ASP A 109 -7.21 31.82 -16.81
CA ASP A 109 -6.27 32.88 -17.20
C ASP A 109 -6.24 33.12 -18.72
N GLU A 110 -6.66 32.16 -19.54
CA GLU A 110 -6.78 32.34 -21.00
C GLU A 110 -8.02 33.16 -21.39
N ALA A 111 -9.03 33.28 -20.53
CA ALA A 111 -10.28 33.99 -20.85
C ALA A 111 -10.23 35.50 -20.61
N GLU A 112 -9.25 36.01 -19.85
CA GLU A 112 -9.13 37.45 -19.55
C GLU A 112 -8.22 38.22 -20.52
N MET A 113 -7.44 37.54 -21.39
CA MET A 113 -6.55 38.20 -22.36
C MET A 113 -7.16 38.42 -23.75
N ASP A 114 -8.34 37.85 -24.04
CA ASP A 114 -9.01 37.97 -25.36
C ASP A 114 -10.18 38.98 -25.39
N ILE A 115 -10.36 39.79 -24.34
CA ILE A 115 -11.34 40.88 -24.30
C ILE A 115 -10.62 42.20 -23.98
N SER A 116 -9.95 42.78 -24.97
CA SER A 116 -9.54 44.20 -24.99
C SER A 116 -9.38 44.68 -26.42
#